data_AF-A0ABD0RA27-F1
#
_entry.id   AF-A0ABD0RA27-F1
#
_cell.length_a   1.000
_cell.length_b   1.000
_cell.length_c   1.000
_cell.angle_alpha   90.00
_cell.angle_beta   90.00
_cell.angle_gamma   90.00
#
_symmetry.space_group_name_H-M   'P 1'
#
loop_
_entity.id
_entity.type
_entity.pdbx_description
1 polymer ?
#
loop_
_entity_poly.entity_id
_entity_poly.type
_entity_poly.pdbx_seq_one_letter_code
_entity_poly.pdbx_strand_id
1 'polypeptide(L)'
;HNNLELNTLKTVEMTVDFRKNPPALPPLTIMDSTVKTVETFRFLGNTISQDLKWDIHIDGIVKKAQQRLFFLRQLRKFNLSQELLKQFYTAIIESVLCTSITVWFSSATKSDLRRLHRTVRTAERIVGSTLPALQELYLSRVSKKAGKITLDPSHPAHSLFELLP
;
A
#
# COMPACT_ATOMS: atom_id res chain seq x y z
N HIS A 1 -15.28 -24.79 21.72
CA HIS A 1 -15.63 -24.88 20.29
C HIS A 1 -16.29 -23.56 19.92
N ASN A 2 -15.74 -22.77 18.99
CA ASN A 2 -16.12 -21.36 18.84
C ASN A 2 -17.31 -21.11 17.89
N ASN A 3 -18.00 -22.16 17.43
CA ASN A 3 -19.19 -22.08 16.55
C ASN A 3 -19.02 -21.13 15.35
N LEU A 4 -17.84 -21.17 14.71
CA LEU A 4 -17.54 -20.36 13.53
C LEU A 4 -17.70 -21.19 12.26
N GLU A 5 -18.41 -20.64 11.28
CA GLU A 5 -18.58 -21.20 9.93
C GLU A 5 -17.92 -20.29 8.88
N LEU A 6 -17.29 -20.90 7.86
CA LEU A 6 -16.63 -20.17 6.79
C LEU A 6 -17.63 -19.74 5.72
N ASN A 7 -17.58 -18.46 5.35
CA ASN A 7 -18.37 -17.95 4.24
C ASN A 7 -17.63 -18.20 2.92
N THR A 8 -18.00 -19.27 2.22
CA THR A 8 -17.38 -19.68 0.95
C THR A 8 -17.57 -18.65 -0.17
N LEU A 9 -18.66 -17.87 -0.15
CA LEU A 9 -18.92 -16.82 -1.13
C LEU A 9 -17.97 -15.62 -1.03
N LYS A 10 -17.43 -15.36 0.17
CA LYS A 10 -16.44 -14.29 0.42
C LYS A 10 -15.01 -14.80 0.42
N THR A 11 -14.82 -16.12 0.40
CA THR A 11 -13.52 -16.77 0.43
C THR A 11 -13.02 -16.97 -0.99
N VAL A 12 -11.74 -16.66 -1.22
CA VAL A 12 -11.06 -16.89 -2.49
C VAL A 12 -9.74 -17.58 -2.23
N GLU A 13 -9.29 -18.34 -3.21
CA GLU A 13 -7.96 -18.93 -3.23
C GLU A 13 -7.04 -18.07 -4.10
N MET A 14 -5.86 -17.73 -3.58
CA MET A 14 -4.79 -17.12 -4.36
C MET A 14 -3.55 -17.96 -4.17
N THR A 15 -3.03 -18.49 -5.27
CA THR A 15 -1.80 -19.31 -5.26
C THR A 15 -0.61 -18.43 -5.62
N VAL A 16 0.41 -18.39 -4.77
CA VAL A 16 1.68 -17.70 -5.03
C VAL A 16 2.74 -18.76 -5.30
N ASP A 17 3.12 -18.93 -6.57
CA ASP A 17 4.11 -19.93 -6.99
C ASP A 17 5.02 -19.36 -8.09
N PHE A 18 6.33 -19.29 -7.81
CA PHE A 18 7.34 -18.75 -8.71
C PHE A 18 8.13 -19.83 -9.46
N ARG A 19 7.75 -21.10 -9.34
CA ARG A 19 8.37 -22.19 -10.10
C ARG A 19 8.10 -22.01 -11.60
N LYS A 20 9.06 -22.36 -12.45
CA LYS A 20 8.91 -22.26 -13.93
C LYS A 20 7.79 -23.15 -14.47
N ASN A 21 7.62 -24.33 -13.89
CA ASN A 21 6.59 -25.32 -14.22
C ASN A 21 5.81 -25.65 -12.95
N PRO A 22 4.85 -24.81 -12.54
CA PRO A 22 4.05 -25.08 -11.37
C PRO A 22 3.13 -26.28 -11.65
N PRO A 23 2.93 -27.20 -10.68
CA PRO A 23 1.97 -28.28 -10.83
C PRO A 23 0.55 -27.71 -10.87
N ALA A 24 -0.35 -28.37 -11.60
CA ALA A 24 -1.77 -28.09 -11.52
C ALA A 24 -2.26 -28.43 -10.11
N LEU A 25 -2.87 -27.47 -9.42
CA LEU A 25 -3.46 -27.68 -8.10
C LEU A 25 -4.92 -28.15 -8.26
N PRO A 26 -5.37 -29.13 -7.47
CA PRO A 26 -6.77 -29.51 -7.45
C PRO A 26 -7.63 -28.35 -6.90
N PRO A 27 -8.89 -28.20 -7.34
CA PRO A 27 -9.77 -27.16 -6.83
C PRO A 27 -9.97 -27.28 -5.31
N LEU A 28 -9.80 -26.16 -4.59
CA LEU A 28 -10.07 -26.09 -3.16
C LEU A 28 -11.59 -26.13 -2.91
N THR A 29 -12.05 -27.09 -2.11
CA THR A 29 -13.45 -27.20 -1.69
C THR A 29 -13.59 -26.99 -0.18
N ILE A 30 -14.61 -26.22 0.22
CA ILE A 30 -14.98 -25.98 1.62
C ILE A 30 -16.48 -26.27 1.75
N MET A 31 -16.87 -27.21 2.63
CA MET A 31 -18.28 -27.59 2.84
C MET A 31 -19.00 -27.87 1.49
N ASP A 32 -18.39 -28.71 0.65
CA ASP A 32 -18.83 -29.08 -0.70
C ASP A 32 -18.96 -27.93 -1.71
N SER A 33 -18.49 -26.73 -1.37
CA SER A 33 -18.44 -25.57 -2.26
C SER A 33 -17.02 -25.33 -2.77
N THR A 34 -16.84 -25.30 -4.08
CA THR A 34 -15.56 -24.92 -4.70
C THR A 34 -15.27 -23.45 -4.48
N VAL A 35 -14.10 -23.15 -3.93
CA VAL A 35 -13.60 -21.80 -3.70
C VAL A 35 -13.10 -21.21 -5.01
N LYS A 36 -13.42 -19.94 -5.26
CA LYS A 36 -12.97 -19.23 -6.46
C LYS A 36 -11.47 -18.92 -6.37
N THR A 37 -10.70 -19.39 -7.35
CA THR A 37 -9.31 -18.97 -7.52
C THR A 37 -9.23 -17.58 -8.16
N VAL A 38 -8.33 -16.71 -7.67
CA VAL A 38 -8.13 -15.34 -8.17
C VAL A 38 -6.65 -14.99 -8.31
N GLU A 39 -6.35 -14.18 -9.32
CA GLU A 39 -4.99 -13.65 -9.53
C GLU A 39 -4.72 -12.40 -8.70
N THR A 40 -5.76 -11.61 -8.43
CA THR A 40 -5.68 -10.39 -7.62
C THR A 40 -6.82 -10.33 -6.62
N PHE A 41 -6.55 -9.78 -5.45
CA PHE A 41 -7.55 -9.66 -4.39
C PHE A 41 -7.34 -8.39 -3.58
N ARG A 42 -8.45 -7.76 -3.17
CA ARG A 42 -8.41 -6.57 -2.32
C ARG A 42 -8.50 -6.97 -0.85
N PHE A 43 -7.40 -6.82 -0.13
CA PHE A 43 -7.29 -7.13 1.28
C PHE A 43 -6.92 -5.89 2.09
N LEU A 44 -7.78 -5.54 3.07
CA LEU A 44 -7.60 -4.38 3.96
C LEU A 44 -7.28 -3.06 3.22
N GLY A 45 -7.86 -2.88 2.03
CA GLY A 45 -7.65 -1.68 1.20
C GLY A 45 -6.46 -1.74 0.24
N ASN A 46 -5.60 -2.75 0.34
CA ASN A 46 -4.50 -3.01 -0.59
C ASN A 46 -4.91 -4.04 -1.65
N THR A 47 -4.34 -3.95 -2.85
CA THR A 47 -4.56 -4.96 -3.90
C THR A 47 -3.33 -5.85 -3.94
N ILE A 48 -3.50 -7.12 -3.58
CA ILE A 48 -2.44 -8.13 -3.62
C ILE A 48 -2.59 -8.86 -4.95
N SER A 49 -1.46 -9.12 -5.61
CA SER A 49 -1.37 -9.92 -6.83
C SER A 49 -0.63 -11.22 -6.53
N GLN A 50 -1.00 -12.30 -7.21
CA GLN A 50 -0.37 -13.62 -7.08
C GLN A 50 1.13 -13.62 -7.41
N ASP A 51 1.57 -12.70 -8.27
CA ASP A 51 2.98 -12.51 -8.64
C ASP A 51 3.73 -11.56 -7.69
N LEU A 52 3.08 -11.16 -6.59
CA LEU A 52 3.56 -10.21 -5.58
C LEU A 52 4.01 -8.86 -6.14
N LYS A 53 3.59 -8.51 -7.37
CA LYS A 53 3.76 -7.16 -7.91
C LYS A 53 2.69 -6.23 -7.35
N TRP A 54 3.04 -4.95 -7.30
CA TRP A 54 2.21 -3.90 -6.70
C TRP A 54 1.75 -2.85 -7.71
N ASP A 55 1.97 -3.08 -9.00
CA ASP A 55 1.63 -2.14 -10.08
C ASP A 55 0.13 -1.82 -10.12
N ILE A 56 -0.75 -2.82 -9.95
CA ILE A 56 -2.21 -2.62 -9.90
C ILE A 56 -2.59 -1.78 -8.67
N HIS A 57 -1.97 -2.08 -7.52
CA HIS A 57 -2.22 -1.33 -6.30
C HIS A 57 -1.75 0.14 -6.42
N ILE A 58 -0.53 0.34 -6.93
CA ILE A 58 0.09 1.65 -7.11
C ILE A 58 -0.67 2.46 -8.16
N ASP A 59 -1.16 1.84 -9.24
CA ASP A 59 -2.04 2.49 -10.21
C ASP A 59 -3.31 3.04 -9.53
N GLY A 60 -3.95 2.23 -8.69
CA GLY A 60 -5.09 2.66 -7.88
C GLY A 60 -4.76 3.82 -6.94
N ILE A 61 -3.60 3.79 -6.27
CA ILE A 61 -3.11 4.88 -5.41
C ILE A 61 -2.89 6.17 -6.22
N VAL A 62 -2.18 6.07 -7.35
CA VAL A 62 -1.87 7.22 -8.22
C VAL A 62 -3.15 7.85 -8.74
N LYS A 63 -4.11 7.05 -9.22
CA LYS A 63 -5.42 7.56 -9.70
C LYS A 63 -6.16 8.32 -8.59
N LYS A 64 -6.24 7.76 -7.38
CA LYS A 64 -6.85 8.44 -6.22
C LYS A 64 -6.13 9.73 -5.85
N ALA A 65 -4.81 9.73 -5.85
CA ALA A 65 -4.01 10.91 -5.56
C ALA A 65 -4.19 12.00 -6.63
N GLN A 66 -4.27 11.62 -7.90
CA GLN A 66 -4.55 12.54 -9.01
C GLN A 66 -5.93 13.19 -8.93
N GLN A 67 -6.96 12.43 -8.54
CA GLN A 67 -8.29 13.00 -8.25
C GLN A 67 -8.20 14.03 -7.13
N ARG A 68 -7.40 13.78 -6.09
CA ARG A 68 -7.21 14.70 -4.96
C ARG A 68 -6.38 15.93 -5.31
N LEU A 69 -5.44 15.82 -6.25
CA LEU A 69 -4.71 16.96 -6.79
C LEU A 69 -5.63 17.97 -7.47
N PHE A 70 -6.75 17.54 -8.06
CA PHE A 70 -7.74 18.47 -8.61
C PHE A 70 -8.25 19.44 -7.54
N PHE A 71 -8.64 18.93 -6.36
CA PHE A 71 -9.08 19.77 -5.26
C PHE A 71 -7.98 20.70 -4.75
N LEU A 72 -6.74 20.20 -4.62
CA LEU A 72 -5.60 21.05 -4.25
C LEU A 72 -5.41 22.21 -5.25
N ARG A 73 -5.61 21.98 -6.56
CA ARG A 73 -5.59 23.05 -7.58
C ARG A 73 -6.72 24.04 -7.39
N GLN A 74 -7.94 23.58 -7.08
CA GLN A 74 -9.07 24.49 -6.83
C GLN A 74 -8.79 25.37 -5.62
N LEU A 75 -8.30 24.79 -4.52
CA LEU A 75 -7.95 25.55 -3.31
C LEU A 75 -6.88 26.61 -3.58
N ARG A 76 -5.89 26.31 -4.43
CA ARG A 76 -4.90 27.32 -4.85
C ARG A 76 -5.53 28.49 -5.60
N LYS A 77 -6.56 28.26 -6.42
CA LYS A 77 -7.28 29.34 -7.14
C LYS A 77 -8.06 30.26 -6.20
N PHE A 78 -8.50 29.76 -5.06
CA PHE A 78 -9.13 30.56 -4.01
C PHE A 78 -8.11 31.31 -3.14
N ASN A 79 -6.84 31.38 -3.55
CA ASN A 79 -5.76 32.09 -2.86
C ASN A 79 -5.54 31.65 -1.41
N LEU A 80 -5.78 30.38 -1.10
CA LEU A 80 -5.44 29.83 0.21
C LEU A 80 -3.93 29.98 0.47
N SER A 81 -3.59 30.20 1.75
CA SER A 81 -2.21 30.31 2.19
C SER A 81 -1.44 29.02 1.87
N GLN A 82 -0.14 29.15 1.63
CA GLN A 82 0.73 27.99 1.38
C GLN A 82 0.64 26.96 2.52
N GLU A 83 0.51 27.42 3.76
CA GLU A 83 0.41 26.55 4.93
C GLU A 83 -0.84 25.69 4.91
N LEU A 84 -2.01 26.27 4.59
CA LEU A 84 -3.25 25.51 4.45
C LEU A 84 -3.18 24.50 3.29
N LEU A 85 -2.50 24.87 2.19
CA LEU A 85 -2.30 23.96 1.06
C LEU A 85 -1.38 22.78 1.42
N LYS A 86 -0.32 23.01 2.23
CA LYS A 86 0.52 21.94 2.77
C LYS A 86 -0.28 21.00 3.67
N GLN A 87 -1.07 21.57 4.60
CA GLN A 87 -1.92 20.77 5.49
C GLN A 87 -2.93 19.93 4.70
N PHE A 88 -3.56 20.51 3.68
CA PHE A 88 -4.44 19.77 2.78
C PHE A 88 -3.70 18.64 2.05
N TYR A 89 -2.50 18.91 1.52
CA TYR A 89 -1.67 17.88 0.89
C TYR A 89 -1.39 16.72 1.86
N THR A 90 -0.89 17.01 3.06
CA THR A 90 -0.55 15.97 4.05
C THR A 90 -1.78 15.16 4.46
N ALA A 91 -2.90 15.84 4.77
CA ALA A 91 -4.11 15.18 5.23
C ALA A 91 -4.80 14.36 4.12
N ILE A 92 -4.83 14.86 2.88
CA ILE A 92 -5.66 14.29 1.82
C ILE A 92 -4.84 13.53 0.78
N ILE A 93 -3.71 14.04 0.31
CA ILE A 93 -2.98 13.41 -0.79
C ILE A 93 -1.91 12.46 -0.25
N GLU A 94 -1.06 12.94 0.65
CA GLU A 94 0.01 12.14 1.28
C GLU A 94 -0.57 10.94 2.03
N SER A 95 -1.69 11.11 2.72
CA SER A 95 -2.37 10.01 3.42
C SER A 95 -2.69 8.84 2.50
N VAL A 96 -3.16 9.10 1.27
CA VAL A 96 -3.39 8.05 0.25
C VAL A 96 -2.11 7.47 -0.29
N LEU A 97 -1.14 8.33 -0.60
CA LEU A 97 0.16 7.89 -1.11
C LEU A 97 0.91 7.03 -0.09
N CYS A 98 0.62 7.20 1.21
CA CYS A 98 1.33 6.52 2.28
C CYS A 98 0.51 5.43 2.97
N THR A 99 -0.72 5.14 2.53
CA THR A 99 -1.52 4.03 3.07
C THR A 99 -0.77 2.72 2.88
N SER A 100 -0.53 2.01 3.98
CA SER A 100 0.23 0.74 4.00
C SER A 100 1.59 0.81 3.29
N ILE A 101 2.23 1.98 3.20
CA ILE A 101 3.45 2.18 2.41
C ILE A 101 4.60 1.23 2.78
N THR A 102 4.65 0.76 4.02
CA THR A 102 5.64 -0.22 4.49
C THR A 102 5.49 -1.60 3.87
N VAL A 103 4.34 -1.89 3.23
CA VAL A 103 4.03 -3.20 2.64
C VAL A 103 4.46 -3.28 1.18
N TRP A 104 4.26 -2.20 0.41
CA TRP A 104 4.37 -2.25 -1.06
C TRP A 104 5.49 -1.39 -1.63
N PHE A 105 5.99 -0.38 -0.91
CA PHE A 105 6.89 0.62 -1.51
C PHE A 105 8.27 0.07 -1.88
N SER A 106 8.83 -0.85 -1.07
CA SER A 106 10.10 -1.53 -1.38
C SER A 106 10.04 -2.35 -2.66
N SER A 107 8.86 -2.86 -3.00
CA SER A 107 8.63 -3.73 -4.15
C SER A 107 8.14 -2.95 -5.38
N ALA A 108 8.06 -1.62 -5.30
CA ALA A 108 7.70 -0.77 -6.43
C ALA A 108 8.81 -0.73 -7.49
N THR A 109 8.43 -0.79 -8.76
CA THR A 109 9.41 -0.68 -9.86
C THR A 109 9.93 0.77 -9.99
N LYS A 110 11.04 0.96 -10.71
CA LYS A 110 11.50 2.31 -11.11
C LYS A 110 10.41 3.10 -11.86
N SER A 111 9.55 2.41 -12.61
CA SER A 111 8.44 3.07 -13.31
C SER A 111 7.39 3.58 -12.32
N ASP A 112 7.03 2.76 -11.35
CA ASP A 112 6.08 3.11 -10.30
C ASP A 112 6.56 4.28 -9.45
N LEU A 113 7.82 4.24 -9.03
CA LEU A 113 8.45 5.33 -8.27
C LEU A 113 8.43 6.65 -9.04
N ARG A 114 8.70 6.62 -10.36
CA ARG A 114 8.59 7.82 -11.22
C ARG A 114 7.16 8.37 -11.26
N ARG A 115 6.15 7.51 -11.34
CA ARG A 115 4.73 7.92 -11.36
C ARG A 115 4.33 8.56 -10.03
N LEU A 116 4.69 7.94 -8.92
CA LEU A 116 4.45 8.46 -7.57
C LEU A 116 5.16 9.82 -7.36
N HIS A 117 6.42 9.92 -7.77
CA HIS A 117 7.19 11.16 -7.65
C HIS A 117 6.60 12.30 -8.49
N ARG A 118 6.10 12.02 -9.69
CA ARG A 118 5.39 13.02 -10.52
C ARG A 118 4.15 13.59 -9.81
N THR A 119 3.42 12.76 -9.06
CA THR A 119 2.27 13.21 -8.26
C THR A 119 2.72 14.18 -7.17
N VAL A 120 3.77 13.85 -6.41
CA VAL A 120 4.34 14.74 -5.38
C VAL A 120 4.85 16.03 -6.00
N ARG A 121 5.64 15.97 -7.08
CA ARG A 121 6.16 17.14 -7.81
C ARG A 121 5.05 18.04 -8.33
N THR A 122 3.91 17.47 -8.71
CA THR A 122 2.75 18.25 -9.11
C THR A 122 2.15 19.00 -7.92
N ALA A 123 2.02 18.34 -6.76
CA ALA A 123 1.59 19.00 -5.53
C ALA A 123 2.55 20.13 -5.11
N GLU A 124 3.86 19.89 -5.13
CA GLU A 124 4.88 20.89 -4.78
C GLU A 124 4.73 22.18 -5.61
N ARG A 125 4.51 22.04 -6.93
CA ARG A 125 4.28 23.19 -7.82
C ARG A 125 3.00 23.95 -7.48
N ILE A 126 1.94 23.25 -7.09
CA ILE A 126 0.65 23.89 -6.74
C ILE A 126 0.75 24.62 -5.40
N VAL A 127 1.41 23.99 -4.41
CA VAL A 127 1.62 24.54 -3.07
C VAL A 127 2.64 25.69 -3.11
N GLY A 128 3.63 25.60 -4.01
CA GLY A 128 4.74 26.56 -4.10
C GLY A 128 5.84 26.31 -3.06
N SER A 129 6.00 25.07 -2.59
CA SER A 129 7.03 24.69 -1.63
C SER A 129 7.50 23.25 -1.88
N THR A 130 8.63 22.89 -1.29
CA THR A 130 9.03 21.49 -1.16
C THR A 130 8.05 20.73 -0.28
N LEU A 131 7.88 19.44 -0.57
CA LEU A 131 7.08 18.50 0.21
C LEU A 131 7.94 17.27 0.53
N PRO A 132 7.63 16.50 1.60
CA PRO A 132 8.42 15.33 1.97
C PRO A 132 8.51 14.31 0.84
N ALA A 133 9.71 13.74 0.63
CA ALA A 133 9.86 12.67 -0.35
C ALA A 133 9.20 11.38 0.18
N LEU A 134 8.49 10.65 -0.69
CA LEU A 134 7.86 9.39 -0.29
C LEU A 134 8.86 8.36 0.24
N GLN A 135 10.09 8.38 -0.26
CA GLN A 135 11.17 7.51 0.22
C GLN A 135 11.54 7.82 1.69
N GLU A 136 11.61 9.09 2.07
CA GLU A 136 11.88 9.51 3.45
C GLU A 136 10.73 9.09 4.37
N LEU A 137 9.49 9.30 3.94
CA LEU A 137 8.29 8.88 4.68
C LEU A 137 8.24 7.35 4.84
N TYR A 138 8.58 6.60 3.80
CA TYR A 138 8.70 5.15 3.84
C TYR A 138 9.76 4.70 4.86
N LEU A 139 10.99 5.21 4.75
CA LEU A 139 12.10 4.85 5.64
C LEU A 139 11.79 5.19 7.10
N SER A 140 11.20 6.36 7.36
CA SER A 140 10.75 6.76 8.70
C SER A 140 9.73 5.78 9.28
N ARG A 141 8.74 5.36 8.47
CA ARG A 141 7.68 4.44 8.91
C ARG A 141 8.20 3.01 9.13
N VAL A 142 9.06 2.51 8.25
CA VAL A 142 9.67 1.18 8.42
C VAL A 142 10.56 1.15 9.67
N SER A 143 11.38 2.18 9.89
CA SER A 143 12.24 2.28 11.08
C SER A 143 11.42 2.33 12.36
N LYS A 144 10.36 3.15 12.41
CA LYS A 144 9.43 3.19 13.56
C LYS A 144 8.73 1.84 13.79
N LYS A 145 8.34 1.15 12.73
CA LYS A 145 7.70 -0.18 12.84
C LYS A 145 8.69 -1.22 13.35
N ALA A 146 9.92 -1.26 12.83
CA ALA A 146 10.99 -2.13 13.30
C ALA A 146 11.28 -1.89 14.79
N GLY A 147 11.48 -0.62 15.20
CA GLY A 147 11.69 -0.28 16.61
C GLY A 147 10.55 -0.75 17.52
N LYS A 148 9.29 -0.65 17.08
CA LYS A 148 8.15 -1.20 17.85
C LYS A 148 8.18 -2.72 17.98
N ILE A 149 8.64 -3.44 16.96
CA ILE A 149 8.78 -4.90 16.99
C ILE A 149 9.92 -5.30 17.94
N THR A 150 11.08 -4.63 17.83
CA THR A 150 12.23 -4.88 18.71
C THR A 150 11.92 -4.56 20.18
N LEU A 151 11.08 -3.57 20.46
CA LEU A 151 10.71 -3.20 21.84
C LEU A 151 9.59 -4.06 22.44
N ASP A 152 8.94 -4.92 21.65
CA ASP A 152 7.82 -5.77 22.10
C ASP A 152 8.20 -7.26 22.03
N PRO A 153 8.62 -7.87 23.15
CA PRO A 153 8.98 -9.29 23.20
C PRO A 153 7.84 -10.25 22.85
N SER A 154 6.58 -9.81 22.94
CA SER A 154 5.40 -10.61 22.58
C SER A 154 5.08 -10.58 21.08
N HIS A 155 5.72 -9.68 20.34
CA HIS A 155 5.46 -9.55 18.91
C HIS A 155 5.98 -10.80 18.16
N PRO A 156 5.20 -11.43 17.26
CA PRO A 156 5.59 -12.67 16.58
C PRO A 156 6.88 -12.57 15.76
N ALA A 157 7.23 -11.36 15.32
CA ALA A 157 8.45 -11.08 14.57
C ALA A 157 9.60 -10.54 15.43
N HIS A 158 9.47 -10.46 16.76
CA HIS A 158 10.50 -9.88 17.64
C HIS A 158 11.88 -10.53 17.43
N SER A 159 11.91 -11.87 17.39
CA SER A 159 13.13 -12.66 17.14
C SER A 159 13.71 -12.50 15.74
N LEU A 160 13.03 -11.84 14.81
CA LEU A 160 13.54 -11.54 13.46
C LEU A 160 14.32 -10.21 13.41
N PHE A 161 14.26 -9.40 14.46
CA PHE A 161 14.91 -8.10 14.54
C PHE A 161 15.98 -8.11 15.64
N GLU A 162 17.14 -8.66 15.32
CA GLU A 162 18.33 -8.57 16.18
C GLU A 162 19.08 -7.26 15.90
N LEU A 163 19.50 -6.57 16.96
CA LEU A 163 20.37 -5.41 16.83
C LEU A 163 21.75 -5.89 16.37
N LEU A 164 22.24 -5.32 15.27
CA LEU A 164 23.60 -5.57 14.85
C LEU A 164 24.58 -5.02 15.91
N PRO A 165 25.70 -5.73 16.18
CA PRO A 165 26.71 -5.32 17.15
C PRO A 165 27.40 -3.99 16.78
#